data_AF-A0A453RXK4-F1
#
_entry.id   AF-A0A453RXK4-F1
#
_cell.length_a   1.000
_cell.length_b   1.000
_cell.length_c   1.000
_cell.angle_alpha   90.00
_cell.angle_beta   90.00
_cell.angle_gamma   90.00
#
_symmetry.space_group_name_H-M   'P 1'
#
loop_
_entity.id
_entity.type
_entity.pdbx_description
1 polymer ?
#
loop_
_entity_poly.entity_id
_entity_poly.type
_entity_poly.pdbx_seq_one_letter_code
_entity_poly.pdbx_strand_id
1 'polypeptide(L)'
;MKLIFLIEGSAFLPRSHHPMLIACHSEGKGWKFWGDSNVKSKFWGQSIQVDPVGVLTVEFDDGEIFKWSKVTTTINNLILGKLYCNHHGIMHIKGNRQYSCKLKFKEPSLLDRNPHLVQGFVEDNDGKKASFLIGKWDESMYYSNLDTSKVKSADQLQGASLLWEKNKPSPNPTRYNLSSFAITLNELSPELQVLVWL
;
A
#
# COMPACT_ATOMS: atom_id res chain seq x y z
N MET A 1 -17.94 -4.70 5.44
CA MET A 1 -16.81 -5.08 4.56
C MET A 1 -16.54 -6.54 4.83
N LYS A 2 -16.66 -7.40 3.82
CA LYS A 2 -16.28 -8.81 3.96
C LYS A 2 -14.89 -8.96 3.37
N LEU A 3 -13.89 -9.15 4.22
CA LEU A 3 -12.50 -9.32 3.81
C LEU A 3 -12.17 -10.81 3.91
N ILE A 4 -11.85 -11.43 2.78
CA ILE A 4 -11.46 -12.84 2.71
C ILE A 4 -10.00 -12.87 2.26
N PHE A 5 -9.13 -13.38 3.13
CA PHE A 5 -7.75 -13.72 2.77
C PHE A 5 -7.69 -15.23 2.52
N LEU A 6 -7.26 -15.62 1.33
CA LEU A 6 -6.93 -17.00 1.00
C LEU A 6 -5.41 -17.10 0.87
N ILE A 7 -4.77 -17.76 1.83
CA ILE A 7 -3.36 -18.13 1.70
C ILE A 7 -3.35 -19.52 1.08
N GLU A 8 -3.25 -19.59 -0.25
CA GLU A 8 -3.05 -20.86 -0.94
C GLU A 8 -1.55 -21.18 -1.00
N GLY A 9 -1.10 -22.05 -0.10
CA GLY A 9 0.08 -22.85 -0.38
C GLY A 9 -0.34 -23.97 -1.33
N SER A 10 0.27 -24.11 -2.50
CA SER A 10 0.03 -25.26 -3.39
C SER A 10 0.42 -26.55 -2.66
N ALA A 11 -0.54 -27.16 -1.96
CA ALA A 11 -0.39 -28.37 -1.18
C ALA A 11 -0.69 -29.58 -2.05
N PHE A 12 0.27 -29.96 -2.89
CA PHE A 12 0.39 -31.34 -3.34
C PHE A 12 1.87 -31.71 -3.18
N LEU A 13 2.14 -32.52 -2.13
CA LEU A 13 3.42 -33.02 -1.63
C LEU A 13 4.00 -32.26 -0.43
N PRO A 14 4.38 -32.97 0.66
CA PRO A 14 5.05 -32.40 1.81
C PRO A 14 6.52 -32.16 1.45
N ARG A 15 6.79 -31.13 0.65
CA ARG A 15 8.08 -30.46 0.39
C ARG A 15 7.88 -29.50 -0.78
N SER A 16 7.60 -28.22 -0.46
CA SER A 16 7.82 -27.00 -1.28
C SER A 16 6.60 -26.07 -1.29
N HIS A 17 6.54 -25.14 -0.32
CA HIS A 17 5.65 -23.96 -0.34
C HIS A 17 6.24 -22.83 -1.20
N HIS A 18 6.96 -23.17 -2.27
CA HIS A 18 7.68 -22.21 -3.09
C HIS A 18 7.12 -22.22 -4.52
N PRO A 19 6.59 -21.08 -5.01
CA PRO A 19 6.43 -19.80 -4.30
C PRO A 19 5.23 -19.75 -3.35
N MET A 20 5.31 -18.93 -2.29
CA MET A 20 4.13 -18.59 -1.47
C MET A 20 3.26 -17.61 -2.26
N LEU A 21 2.01 -17.98 -2.53
CA LEU A 21 1.04 -17.10 -3.13
C LEU A 21 -0.02 -16.74 -2.10
N ILE A 22 -0.31 -15.46 -1.95
CA ILE A 22 -1.40 -14.96 -1.13
C ILE A 22 -2.43 -14.36 -2.08
N ALA A 23 -3.67 -14.86 -2.03
CA ALA A 23 -4.80 -14.26 -2.71
C ALA A 23 -5.70 -13.53 -1.70
N CYS A 24 -6.29 -12.43 -2.13
CA CYS A 24 -7.27 -11.70 -1.32
C CYS A 24 -8.45 -11.29 -2.17
N HIS A 25 -9.63 -11.27 -1.55
CA HIS A 25 -10.86 -10.75 -2.13
C HIS A 25 -11.63 -10.01 -1.03
N SER A 26 -12.13 -8.83 -1.36
CA SER A 26 -12.89 -7.98 -0.45
C SER A 26 -13.99 -7.27 -1.20
N GLU A 27 -15.14 -7.14 -0.56
CA GLU A 27 -16.28 -6.40 -1.11
C GLU A 27 -16.76 -5.34 -0.13
N GLY A 28 -17.10 -4.18 -0.68
CA GLY A 28 -17.68 -3.06 0.02
C GLY A 28 -18.86 -2.47 -0.75
N LYS A 29 -19.41 -1.37 -0.22
CA LYS A 29 -20.50 -0.66 -0.88
C LYS A 29 -19.95 0.08 -2.10
N GLY A 30 -20.32 -0.34 -3.31
CA GLY A 30 -19.91 0.32 -4.54
C GLY A 30 -18.59 -0.18 -5.14
N TRP A 31 -17.95 -1.20 -4.55
CA TRP A 31 -16.64 -1.66 -5.00
C TRP A 31 -16.31 -3.11 -4.63
N LYS A 32 -15.47 -3.72 -5.45
CA LYS A 32 -14.81 -5.01 -5.23
C LYS A 32 -13.30 -4.83 -5.33
N PHE A 33 -12.56 -5.52 -4.48
CA PHE A 33 -11.10 -5.49 -4.45
C PHE A 33 -10.57 -6.92 -4.42
N TRP A 34 -9.61 -7.22 -5.27
CA TRP A 34 -8.93 -8.50 -5.24
C TRP A 34 -7.51 -8.38 -5.73
N GLY A 35 -6.71 -9.39 -5.44
CA GLY A 35 -5.38 -9.50 -5.98
C GLY A 35 -4.63 -10.68 -5.42
N ASP A 36 -3.63 -11.09 -6.17
CA ASP A 36 -2.60 -12.01 -5.74
C ASP A 36 -1.33 -11.25 -5.37
N SER A 37 -0.57 -11.81 -4.44
CA SER A 37 0.76 -11.33 -4.08
C SER A 37 1.63 -12.52 -3.70
N ASN A 38 2.74 -12.66 -4.41
CA ASN A 38 3.93 -13.35 -3.96
C ASN A 38 4.91 -12.31 -3.42
N VAL A 39 5.91 -12.76 -2.66
CA VAL A 39 6.95 -11.91 -2.09
C VAL A 39 8.31 -12.50 -2.41
N LYS A 40 9.16 -11.71 -3.07
CA LYS A 40 10.58 -12.03 -3.25
C LYS A 40 11.38 -11.20 -2.26
N SER A 41 12.25 -11.85 -1.50
CA SER A 41 13.07 -11.16 -0.49
C SER A 41 14.57 -11.33 -0.78
N LYS A 42 15.34 -10.28 -0.54
CA LYS A 42 16.80 -10.28 -0.61
C LYS A 42 17.39 -9.71 0.67
N PHE A 43 18.29 -10.46 1.30
CA PHE A 43 19.01 -10.02 2.49
C PHE A 43 20.31 -9.32 2.10
N TRP A 44 20.52 -8.12 2.62
CA TRP A 44 21.69 -7.26 2.36
C TRP A 44 22.48 -7.01 3.66
N GLY A 45 22.55 -8.00 4.55
CA GLY A 45 23.30 -7.91 5.81
C GLY A 45 22.54 -7.18 6.93
N GLN A 46 22.44 -5.85 6.85
CA GLN A 46 21.69 -5.08 7.87
C GLN A 46 20.24 -4.78 7.49
N SER A 47 19.87 -5.10 6.24
CA SER A 47 18.53 -4.85 5.71
C SER A 47 18.00 -6.04 4.92
N ILE A 48 16.67 -6.10 4.79
CA ILE A 48 15.97 -7.00 3.86
C ILE A 48 15.20 -6.13 2.88
N GLN A 49 15.41 -6.35 1.60
CA GLN A 49 14.55 -5.84 0.53
C GLN A 49 13.44 -6.86 0.26
N VAL A 50 12.21 -6.36 0.17
CA VAL A 50 10.97 -7.11 -0.05
C VAL A 50 10.32 -6.57 -1.32
N ASP A 51 10.33 -7.36 -2.37
CA ASP A 51 9.74 -7.07 -3.67
C ASP A 51 8.41 -7.83 -3.81
N PRO A 52 7.26 -7.16 -3.63
CA PRO A 52 5.96 -7.77 -3.89
C PRO A 52 5.78 -8.04 -5.39
N VAL A 53 5.31 -9.23 -5.73
CA VAL A 53 5.00 -9.64 -7.11
C VAL A 53 3.53 -9.99 -7.18
N GLY A 54 2.77 -9.28 -8.01
CA GLY A 54 1.33 -9.48 -8.15
C GLY A 54 0.63 -8.18 -8.50
N VAL A 55 -0.67 -8.28 -8.82
CA VAL A 55 -1.49 -7.13 -9.22
C VAL A 55 -2.69 -7.05 -8.29
N LEU A 56 -2.84 -5.88 -7.69
CA LEU A 56 -4.06 -5.50 -6.98
C LEU A 56 -5.02 -4.84 -7.97
N THR A 57 -6.30 -5.17 -7.85
CA THR A 57 -7.39 -4.64 -8.66
C THR A 57 -8.49 -4.13 -7.75
N VAL A 58 -9.01 -2.95 -8.06
CA VAL A 58 -10.29 -2.47 -7.56
C VAL A 58 -11.21 -2.22 -8.75
N GLU A 59 -12.46 -2.66 -8.63
CA GLU A 59 -13.54 -2.42 -9.58
C GLU A 59 -14.69 -1.74 -8.86
N PHE A 60 -15.21 -0.66 -9.45
CA PHE A 60 -16.39 0.06 -8.97
C PHE A 60 -17.65 -0.43 -9.68
N ASP A 61 -18.82 -0.23 -9.06
CA ASP A 61 -20.12 -0.68 -9.61
C ASP A 61 -20.45 -0.08 -10.98
N ASP A 62 -19.86 1.07 -11.30
CA ASP A 62 -20.03 1.70 -12.61
C ASP A 62 -19.19 1.03 -13.71
N GLY A 63 -18.28 0.11 -13.37
CA GLY A 63 -17.38 -0.60 -14.27
C GLY A 63 -15.99 0.05 -14.43
N GLU A 64 -15.66 1.09 -13.66
CA GLU A 64 -14.29 1.62 -13.61
C GLU A 64 -13.38 0.69 -12.82
N ILE A 65 -12.20 0.38 -13.38
CA ILE A 65 -11.24 -0.57 -12.84
C ILE A 65 -9.88 0.11 -12.74
N PHE A 66 -9.25 0.01 -11.58
CA PHE A 66 -7.85 0.39 -11.39
C PHE A 66 -6.99 -0.81 -10.99
N LYS A 67 -5.82 -0.92 -11.60
CA LYS A 67 -4.84 -1.98 -11.35
C LYS A 67 -3.47 -1.42 -11.00
N TRP A 68 -2.81 -2.00 -10.00
CA TRP A 68 -1.45 -1.60 -9.63
C TRP A 68 -0.67 -2.73 -8.95
N SER A 69 0.65 -2.62 -8.96
CA SER A 69 1.53 -3.44 -8.13
C SER A 69 2.11 -2.58 -7.00
N LYS A 70 2.32 -3.20 -5.83
CA LYS A 70 2.98 -2.53 -4.70
C LYS A 70 4.45 -2.21 -5.05
N VAL A 71 5.00 -1.18 -4.40
CA VAL A 71 6.41 -0.81 -4.55
C VAL A 71 7.30 -1.62 -3.62
N THR A 72 8.62 -1.59 -3.87
CA THR A 72 9.62 -2.27 -3.05
C THR A 72 9.63 -1.71 -1.63
N THR A 73 9.78 -2.60 -0.65
CA THR A 73 9.94 -2.25 0.76
C THR A 73 11.30 -2.70 1.26
N THR A 74 12.02 -1.82 1.95
CA THR A 74 13.29 -2.16 2.61
C THR A 74 13.13 -2.02 4.12
N ILE A 75 13.39 -3.11 4.84
CA ILE A 75 13.41 -3.17 6.30
C ILE A 75 14.87 -3.05 6.74
N ASN A 76 15.20 -2.03 7.51
CA ASN A 76 16.56 -1.67 7.89
C ASN A 76 16.83 -1.91 9.37
N ASN A 77 18.11 -1.88 9.76
CA ASN A 77 18.58 -2.03 11.14
C ASN A 77 18.16 -3.35 11.79
N LEU A 78 18.26 -4.46 11.05
CA LEU A 78 17.90 -5.79 11.56
C LEU A 78 18.84 -6.31 12.65
N ILE A 79 20.09 -5.83 12.67
CA ILE A 79 21.12 -6.27 13.62
C ILE A 79 21.28 -5.27 14.77
N LEU A 80 21.39 -3.97 14.46
CA LEU A 80 21.67 -2.92 15.43
C LEU A 80 20.91 -1.64 15.09
N GLY A 81 20.37 -1.00 16.12
CA GLY A 81 19.60 0.24 16.01
C GLY A 81 18.09 0.00 16.02
N LYS A 82 17.32 1.08 15.84
CA LYS A 82 15.85 0.99 15.74
C LYS A 82 15.47 0.48 14.37
N LEU A 83 14.70 -0.61 14.32
CA LEU A 83 14.13 -1.14 13.08
C LEU A 83 13.18 -0.11 12.44
N TYR A 84 13.31 0.09 11.14
CA TYR A 84 12.43 0.95 10.35
C TYR A 84 12.27 0.41 8.94
N CYS A 85 11.17 0.78 8.29
CA CYS A 85 10.84 0.37 6.95
C CYS A 85 10.68 1.59 6.03
N ASN A 86 11.09 1.42 4.77
CA ASN A 86 10.88 2.41 3.72
C ASN A 86 10.27 1.76 2.50
N HIS A 87 9.45 2.54 1.79
CA HIS A 87 8.91 2.18 0.49
C HIS A 87 9.57 3.05 -0.59
N HIS A 88 9.96 2.45 -1.71
CA HIS A 88 10.58 3.20 -2.81
C HIS A 88 10.28 2.57 -4.17
N GLY A 89 10.35 3.40 -5.21
CA GLY A 89 10.05 3.02 -6.59
C GLY A 89 8.84 3.76 -7.15
N ILE A 90 8.39 3.33 -8.32
CA ILE A 90 7.26 3.96 -9.02
C ILE A 90 6.08 2.99 -9.01
N MET A 91 4.97 3.42 -8.39
CA MET A 91 3.69 2.75 -8.46
C MET A 91 2.91 3.27 -9.66
N HIS A 92 2.59 2.38 -10.60
CA HIS A 92 1.72 2.67 -11.72
C HIS A 92 0.31 2.17 -11.40
N ILE A 93 -0.61 3.09 -11.18
CA ILE A 93 -2.04 2.82 -11.01
C ILE A 93 -2.70 3.05 -12.37
N LYS A 94 -3.05 1.97 -13.05
CA LYS A 94 -3.63 2.02 -14.40
C LYS A 94 -5.14 1.92 -14.32
N GLY A 95 -5.85 2.93 -14.81
CA GLY A 95 -7.31 2.87 -15.02
C GLY A 95 -7.65 2.24 -16.36
N ASN A 96 -8.85 1.67 -16.49
CA ASN A 96 -9.38 1.16 -17.77
C ASN A 96 -10.15 2.20 -18.59
N ARG A 97 -10.32 3.43 -18.06
CA ARG A 97 -11.08 4.52 -18.68
C ARG A 97 -10.21 5.72 -19.03
N GLN A 98 -10.50 6.89 -18.47
CA GLN A 98 -9.89 8.15 -18.87
C GLN A 98 -8.57 8.42 -18.17
N TYR A 99 -8.42 7.99 -16.91
CA TYR A 99 -7.32 8.43 -16.07
C TYR A 99 -6.47 7.27 -15.54
N SER A 100 -5.19 7.53 -15.42
CA SER A 100 -4.21 6.70 -14.72
C SER A 100 -3.35 7.57 -13.81
N CYS A 101 -2.64 6.96 -12.87
CA CYS A 101 -1.78 7.67 -11.93
C CYS A 101 -0.39 7.04 -11.83
N LYS A 102 0.65 7.87 -11.73
CA LYS A 102 2.02 7.46 -11.45
C LYS A 102 2.47 8.10 -10.15
N LEU A 103 2.69 7.29 -9.11
CA LEU A 103 3.20 7.74 -7.81
C LEU A 103 4.65 7.28 -7.62
N LYS A 104 5.56 8.23 -7.40
CA LYS A 104 6.95 7.98 -7.06
C LYS A 104 7.11 8.03 -5.54
N PHE A 105 7.51 6.91 -4.96
CA PHE A 105 7.97 6.79 -3.59
C PHE A 105 9.47 7.10 -3.57
N LYS A 106 9.84 8.17 -2.88
CA LYS A 106 11.21 8.67 -2.87
C LYS A 106 12.13 7.68 -2.16
N GLU A 107 13.24 7.34 -2.81
CA GLU A 107 14.30 6.55 -2.20
C GLU A 107 14.92 7.30 -1.02
N PRO A 108 15.05 6.64 0.16
CA PRO A 108 15.75 7.21 1.29
C PRO A 108 17.20 7.55 0.92
N SER A 109 17.66 8.71 1.36
CA SER A 109 19.04 9.15 1.21
C SER A 109 19.56 9.71 2.54
N LEU A 110 20.86 9.58 2.80
CA LEU A 110 21.49 10.08 4.04
C LEU A 110 21.28 11.58 4.28
N LEU A 111 21.07 12.35 3.20
CA LEU A 111 20.84 13.80 3.25
C LEU A 111 19.35 14.17 3.11
N ASP A 112 18.45 13.20 3.28
CA ASP A 112 17.04 13.44 3.01
C ASP A 112 16.40 14.35 4.08
N ARG A 113 15.94 15.52 3.64
CA ARG A 113 15.20 16.49 4.46
C ARG A 113 13.70 16.23 4.48
N ASN A 114 13.19 15.38 3.59
CA ASN A 114 11.78 15.02 3.52
C ASN A 114 11.63 13.51 3.28
N PRO A 115 11.84 12.69 4.33
CA PRO A 115 11.70 11.24 4.23
C PRO A 115 10.26 10.85 3.91
N HIS A 116 10.07 9.65 3.39
CA HIS A 116 8.75 9.05 3.12
C HIS A 116 7.89 9.79 2.08
N LEU A 117 8.48 10.75 1.36
CA LEU A 117 7.80 11.54 0.34
C LEU A 117 7.25 10.66 -0.79
N VAL A 118 5.99 10.90 -1.12
CA VAL A 118 5.30 10.35 -2.30
C VAL A 118 4.83 11.49 -3.17
N GLN A 119 5.12 11.44 -4.46
CA GLN A 119 4.72 12.46 -5.43
C GLN A 119 4.32 11.86 -6.76
N GLY A 120 3.38 12.47 -7.46
CA GLY A 120 2.92 11.91 -8.71
C GLY A 120 1.91 12.76 -9.44
N PHE A 121 1.43 12.24 -10.56
CA PHE A 121 0.39 12.90 -11.36
C PHE A 121 -0.73 11.91 -11.66
N VAL A 122 -1.94 12.44 -11.73
CA VAL A 122 -3.03 11.83 -12.49
C VAL A 122 -2.90 12.33 -13.92
N GLU A 123 -2.88 11.42 -14.87
CA GLU A 123 -2.73 11.68 -16.30
C GLU A 123 -3.93 11.09 -17.03
N ASP A 124 -4.42 11.77 -18.05
CA ASP A 124 -5.39 11.19 -18.98
C ASP A 124 -4.70 10.23 -19.98
N ASN A 125 -5.49 9.64 -20.88
CA ASN A 125 -5.01 8.71 -21.90
C ASN A 125 -4.03 9.34 -22.90
N ASP A 126 -4.05 10.67 -23.07
CA ASP A 126 -3.12 11.40 -23.92
C ASP A 126 -1.83 11.79 -23.17
N GLY A 127 -1.73 11.42 -21.88
CA GLY A 127 -0.61 11.76 -21.01
C GLY A 127 -0.66 13.19 -20.47
N LYS A 128 -1.78 13.91 -20.66
CA LYS A 128 -1.95 15.25 -20.11
C LYS A 128 -2.23 15.15 -18.61
N LYS A 129 -1.49 15.92 -17.83
CA LYS A 129 -1.62 15.99 -16.38
C LYS A 129 -2.95 16.65 -15.99
N ALA A 130 -3.77 15.93 -15.24
CA ALA A 130 -5.04 16.41 -14.70
C ALA A 130 -4.87 16.99 -13.29
N SER A 131 -4.08 16.31 -12.44
CA SER A 131 -3.83 16.73 -11.06
C SER A 131 -2.45 16.27 -10.59
N PHE A 132 -1.88 17.02 -9.66
CA PHE A 132 -0.65 16.65 -8.95
C PHE A 132 -0.98 16.09 -7.57
N LEU A 133 -0.26 15.03 -7.17
CA LEU A 133 -0.40 14.33 -5.91
C LEU A 133 0.91 14.44 -5.12
N ILE A 134 0.80 14.67 -3.81
CA ILE A 134 1.95 14.82 -2.91
C ILE A 134 1.59 14.51 -1.47
N GLY A 135 2.51 13.92 -0.73
CA GLY A 135 2.37 13.69 0.69
C GLY A 135 3.46 12.79 1.25
N LYS A 136 3.23 12.21 2.42
CA LYS A 136 4.06 11.15 2.98
C LYS A 136 3.20 9.93 3.26
N TRP A 137 3.68 8.76 2.87
CA TRP A 137 2.91 7.51 2.98
C TRP A 137 2.57 7.13 4.43
N ASP A 138 3.28 7.69 5.42
CA ASP A 138 3.09 7.48 6.86
C ASP A 138 2.44 8.66 7.58
N GLU A 139 1.96 9.68 6.87
CA GLU A 139 1.28 10.84 7.46
C GLU A 139 -0.02 11.16 6.71
N SER A 140 0.07 11.73 5.52
CA SER A 140 -1.09 12.20 4.75
C SER A 140 -0.75 12.38 3.26
N MET A 141 -1.78 12.38 2.42
CA MET A 141 -1.72 12.61 0.97
C MET A 141 -2.70 13.69 0.56
N TYR A 142 -2.28 14.54 -0.38
CA TYR A 142 -3.04 15.67 -0.90
C TYR A 142 -3.05 15.67 -2.43
N TYR A 143 -4.03 16.36 -3.02
CA TYR A 143 -4.03 16.70 -4.44
C TYR A 143 -4.19 18.19 -4.69
N SER A 144 -3.69 18.64 -5.85
CA SER A 144 -3.93 19.97 -6.39
C SER A 144 -4.14 19.91 -7.90
N ASN A 145 -5.04 20.75 -8.40
CA ASN A 145 -5.29 20.93 -9.84
C ASN A 145 -4.32 21.93 -10.50
N LEU A 146 -3.42 22.53 -9.72
CA LEU A 146 -2.37 23.41 -10.23
C LEU A 146 -1.12 22.56 -10.55
N ASP A 147 -0.41 22.91 -11.62
CA ASP A 147 0.90 22.29 -11.90
C ASP A 147 1.95 22.82 -10.91
N THR A 148 2.04 22.15 -9.76
CA THR A 148 3.00 22.44 -8.69
C THR A 148 4.11 21.39 -8.66
N SER A 149 4.52 20.88 -9.83
CA SER A 149 5.55 19.83 -9.96
C SER A 149 6.90 20.14 -9.31
N LYS A 150 7.20 21.42 -9.05
CA LYS A 150 8.43 21.88 -8.36
C LYS A 150 8.31 21.87 -6.82
N VAL A 151 7.12 21.66 -6.28
CA VAL A 151 6.87 21.68 -4.84
C VAL A 151 7.47 20.44 -4.18
N LYS A 152 8.10 20.63 -3.02
CA LYS A 152 8.81 19.57 -2.29
C LYS A 152 8.13 19.14 -0.98
N SER A 153 7.08 19.83 -0.55
CA SER A 153 6.26 19.50 0.64
C SER A 153 4.80 19.88 0.41
N ALA A 154 3.87 19.15 1.04
CA ALA A 154 2.44 19.47 0.99
C ALA A 154 2.14 20.89 1.50
N ASP A 155 2.86 21.38 2.51
CA ASP A 155 2.67 22.71 3.12
C ASP A 155 2.90 23.88 2.15
N GLN A 156 3.61 23.63 1.06
CA GLN A 156 3.91 24.63 0.03
C GLN A 156 2.84 24.69 -1.06
N LEU A 157 1.86 23.76 -1.07
CA LEU A 157 0.77 23.81 -2.03
C LEU A 157 -0.35 24.72 -1.54
N GLN A 158 -0.53 25.83 -2.25
CA GLN A 158 -1.75 26.62 -2.15
C GLN A 158 -2.91 25.88 -2.83
N GLY A 159 -4.07 25.82 -2.15
CA GLY A 159 -5.28 25.18 -2.69
C GLY A 159 -5.24 23.65 -2.72
N ALA A 160 -4.34 23.01 -1.99
CA ALA A 160 -4.34 21.56 -1.86
C ALA A 160 -5.54 21.04 -1.07
N SER A 161 -6.09 19.92 -1.52
CA SER A 161 -7.19 19.21 -0.85
C SER A 161 -6.68 17.89 -0.29
N LEU A 162 -7.07 17.56 0.95
CA LEU A 162 -6.70 16.32 1.62
C LEU A 162 -7.39 15.12 0.95
N LEU A 163 -6.61 14.12 0.56
CA LEU A 163 -7.13 12.84 0.04
C LEU A 163 -7.17 11.75 1.11
N TRP A 164 -6.13 11.67 1.93
CA TRP A 164 -5.96 10.63 2.93
C TRP A 164 -5.07 11.12 4.06
N GLU A 165 -5.37 10.69 5.28
CA GLU A 165 -4.55 10.90 6.46
C GLU A 165 -4.48 9.60 7.27
N LYS A 166 -3.35 9.35 7.93
CA LYS A 166 -3.22 8.22 8.84
C LYS A 166 -4.23 8.32 9.98
N ASN A 167 -4.73 7.17 10.42
CA ASN A 167 -5.49 7.11 11.66
C ASN A 167 -4.60 7.44 12.86
N LYS A 168 -5.19 8.03 13.90
CA LYS A 168 -4.51 8.23 15.18
C LYS A 168 -4.05 6.87 15.75
N PRO A 169 -2.88 6.82 16.42
CA PRO A 169 -2.43 5.61 17.10
C PRO A 169 -3.49 5.08 18.07
N SER A 170 -3.45 3.77 18.34
CA SER A 170 -4.29 3.18 19.39
C SER A 170 -4.05 3.91 20.72
N PRO A 171 -5.10 4.27 21.47
CA PRO A 171 -4.94 4.83 22.82
C PRO A 171 -4.23 3.84 23.76
N ASN A 172 -4.32 2.54 23.45
CA ASN A 172 -3.65 1.46 24.15
C ASN A 172 -2.60 0.83 23.22
N PRO A 173 -1.36 1.33 23.21
CA PRO A 173 -0.33 0.81 22.31
C PRO A 173 0.03 -0.64 22.66
N THR A 174 0.09 -1.49 21.65
CA THR A 174 0.55 -2.87 21.82
C THR A 174 2.08 -2.94 21.77
N ARG A 175 2.66 -4.05 22.25
CA ARG A 175 4.11 -4.30 22.14
C ARG A 175 4.65 -4.35 20.70
N TYR A 176 3.76 -4.43 19.70
CA TYR A 176 4.09 -4.55 18.29
C TYR A 176 3.71 -3.30 17.46
N ASN A 177 3.35 -2.18 18.12
CA ASN A 177 2.90 -0.95 17.46
C ASN A 177 1.73 -1.13 16.48
N LEU A 178 0.82 -2.06 16.79
CA LEU A 178 -0.36 -2.33 15.97
C LEU A 178 -1.30 -1.11 15.94
N SER A 179 -1.87 -0.84 14.77
CA SER A 179 -2.99 0.11 14.63
C SER A 179 -4.26 -0.46 15.27
N SER A 180 -5.23 0.40 15.58
CA SER A 180 -6.53 -0.05 16.11
C SER A 180 -7.22 -1.05 15.19
N PHE A 181 -7.08 -0.90 13.86
CA PHE A 181 -7.58 -1.86 12.88
C PHE A 181 -6.82 -3.20 12.93
N ALA A 182 -5.50 -3.18 13.07
CA ALA A 182 -4.72 -4.42 13.13
C ALA A 182 -5.02 -5.25 14.39
N ILE A 183 -5.37 -4.59 15.51
CA ILE A 183 -5.78 -5.27 16.75
C ILE A 183 -7.04 -6.13 16.52
N THR A 184 -7.99 -5.68 15.70
CA THR A 184 -9.25 -6.42 15.46
C THR A 184 -9.10 -7.59 14.48
N LEU A 185 -8.00 -7.68 13.73
CA LEU A 185 -7.84 -8.70 12.68
C LEU A 185 -7.80 -10.14 13.20
N ASN A 186 -7.36 -10.33 14.45
CA ASN A 186 -7.27 -11.65 15.08
C ASN A 186 -8.29 -11.82 16.21
N GLU A 187 -9.30 -10.95 16.28
CA GLU A 187 -10.40 -11.06 17.24
C GLU A 187 -11.40 -12.12 16.76
N LEU A 188 -11.66 -13.12 17.60
CA LEU A 188 -12.68 -14.13 17.34
C LEU A 188 -14.06 -13.56 17.72
N SER A 189 -14.76 -12.99 16.75
CA SER A 189 -16.15 -12.58 16.96
C SER A 189 -17.02 -13.80 17.29
N PRO A 190 -18.12 -13.63 18.06
CA PRO A 190 -19.02 -14.73 18.40
C PRO A 190 -19.54 -15.49 17.16
N GLU A 191 -19.76 -14.78 16.05
CA GLU A 191 -20.18 -15.37 14.76
C GLU A 191 -19.12 -16.30 14.15
N LEU A 192 -17.83 -15.98 14.33
CA LEU A 192 -16.72 -16.80 13.85
C LEU A 192 -16.48 -18.03 14.72
N GLN A 193 -16.83 -17.99 16.01
CA GLN A 193 -16.67 -19.14 16.91
C GLN A 193 -17.56 -20.33 16.52
N VAL A 194 -18.74 -20.07 15.94
CA VAL A 194 -19.68 -21.12 15.50
C VAL A 194 -19.14 -21.89 14.28
N LEU A 195 -18.30 -21.26 13.45
CA LEU A 195 -17.74 -21.86 12.24
C LEU A 195 -16.46 -22.70 12.48
N VAL A 196 -15.79 -22.55 13.63
CA VAL A 196 -14.55 -23.29 13.95
C VAL A 196 -14.84 -24.71 14.49
N TRP A 197 -16.10 -25.02 14.79
CA TRP A 197 -16.53 -26.33 15.33
C TRP A 197 -17.42 -27.14 14.36
N LEU A 198 -17.49 -26.75 13.09
CA LEU A 198 -18.09 -27.52 11.99
C LEU A 198 -16.99 -27.97 11.02
#